data_AF-A0A075FV65-F1
#
_entry.id   AF-A0A075FV65-F1
#
_cell.length_a   1.000
_cell.length_b   1.000
_cell.length_c   1.000
_cell.angle_alpha   90.00
_cell.angle_beta   90.00
_cell.angle_gamma   90.00
#
_symmetry.space_group_name_H-M   'P 1'
#
loop_
_entity.id
_entity.type
_entity.pdbx_description
1 polymer ?
#
loop_
_entity_poly.entity_id
_entity_poly.type
_entity_poly.pdbx_seq_one_letter_code
_entity_poly.pdbx_strand_id
1 'polypeptide(L)' 'MGGKIRIQLLGKINKCGVVSPRFSVTKSDYSLWERRFLPAVGIGILLVSTSKGVMTHTDAVKLNEGGRLLGYVY' A
#
# COMPACT_ATOMS: atom_id res chain seq x y z
N MET A 1 -7.59 -13.72 20.03
CA MET A 1 -8.24 -14.81 19.27
C MET A 1 -7.52 -14.94 17.93
N GLY A 2 -6.96 -16.12 17.62
CA GLY A 2 -6.36 -16.38 16.32
C GLY A 2 -7.40 -16.96 15.37
N GLY A 3 -7.52 -16.40 14.17
CA GLY A 3 -8.33 -16.94 13.09
C GLY A 3 -7.47 -17.64 12.05
N LYS A 4 -8.03 -18.65 11.36
CA LYS A 4 -7.44 -19.22 10.15
C LYS A 4 -8.21 -18.69 8.94
N ILE A 5 -7.50 -18.19 7.94
CA ILE A 5 -8.07 -17.72 6.69
C ILE A 5 -7.51 -18.58 5.57
N ARG A 6 -8.40 -19.14 4.74
CA ARG A 6 -8.02 -19.84 3.51
C ARG A 6 -8.34 -18.92 2.33
N ILE A 7 -7.35 -18.69 1.47
CA ILE A 7 -7.47 -17.79 0.31
C ILE A 7 -7.08 -18.60 -0.92
N GLN A 8 -7.85 -18.49 -2.00
CA GLN A 8 -7.50 -19.06 -3.30
C GLN A 8 -6.93 -17.95 -4.19
N LEU A 9 -5.71 -18.12 -4.66
CA LEU A 9 -5.06 -17.16 -5.55
C LEU A 9 -5.46 -17.43 -7.01
N LEU A 10 -5.74 -16.36 -7.74
CA LEU A 10 -6.01 -16.42 -9.19
C LEU A 10 -4.72 -16.37 -10.04
N GLY A 11 -3.54 -16.40 -9.41
CA GLY A 11 -2.24 -16.31 -10.10
C GLY A 11 -1.86 -14.90 -10.61
N LYS A 12 -2.54 -13.84 -10.16
CA LYS A 12 -2.32 -12.45 -10.61
C LYS A 12 -1.38 -11.61 -9.71
N ILE A 13 -0.93 -12.16 -8.59
CA ILE A 13 -0.04 -11.46 -7.65
C ILE A 13 1.38 -11.96 -7.88
N ASN A 14 2.28 -11.06 -8.24
CA ASN A 14 3.70 -11.36 -8.38
C ASN A 14 4.40 -11.28 -7.03
N LYS A 15 4.11 -10.24 -6.25
CA LYS A 15 4.69 -10.02 -4.92
C LYS A 15 3.76 -9.19 -4.04
N CYS A 16 3.68 -9.59 -2.77
CA CYS A 16 3.10 -8.76 -1.71
C CYS A 16 4.06 -8.71 -0.51
N GLY A 17 4.02 -7.62 0.25
CA GLY A 17 4.92 -7.43 1.37
C GLY A 17 4.44 -6.38 2.37
N VAL A 18 4.97 -6.49 3.58
CA VAL A 18 4.79 -5.49 4.65
C VAL A 18 5.87 -4.43 4.55
N VAL A 19 5.49 -3.17 4.80
CA VAL A 19 6.44 -2.09 5.06
C VAL A 19 6.67 -1.98 6.56
N SER A 20 7.90 -2.20 7.00
CA SER A 20 8.32 -2.09 8.41
C SER A 20 9.60 -1.26 8.55
N PRO A 21 9.65 -0.29 9.49
CA PRO A 21 8.53 0.21 10.29
C PRO A 21 7.46 0.89 9.42
N ARG A 22 6.25 1.07 9.95
CA ARG A 22 5.16 1.76 9.23
C ARG A 22 5.47 3.25 9.12
N PHE A 23 6.20 3.68 8.10
CA PHE A 23 6.63 5.07 7.94
C PHE A 23 5.43 6.02 7.79
N SER A 24 5.54 7.20 8.41
CA SER A 24 4.59 8.29 8.19
C SER A 24 4.88 8.93 6.83
N VAL A 25 3.83 9.19 6.06
CA VAL A 25 3.94 9.73 4.70
C VAL A 25 2.91 10.84 4.48
N THR A 26 3.33 11.90 3.82
CA THR A 26 2.41 12.94 3.33
C THR A 26 1.96 12.61 1.92
N LYS A 27 0.94 13.34 1.42
CA LYS A 27 0.45 13.17 0.05
C LYS A 27 1.52 13.38 -1.02
N SER A 28 2.52 14.21 -0.73
CA SER A 28 3.61 14.53 -1.66
C SER A 28 4.69 13.46 -1.70
N ASP A 29 4.75 12.57 -0.69
CA ASP A 29 5.82 11.58 -0.57
C ASP A 29 5.51 10.29 -1.31
N TYR A 30 4.26 10.04 -1.73
CA TYR A 30 3.87 8.76 -2.33
C TYR A 30 4.69 8.38 -3.56
N SER A 31 5.01 9.32 -4.44
CA SER A 31 5.84 9.05 -5.62
C SER A 31 7.25 8.56 -5.28
N LEU A 32 7.82 8.98 -4.15
CA LEU A 32 9.10 8.47 -3.67
C LEU A 32 8.99 7.02 -3.23
N TRP A 33 7.90 6.69 -2.52
CA TRP A 33 7.65 5.33 -2.02
C TRP A 33 7.25 4.36 -3.13
N GLU A 34 6.53 4.83 -4.15
CA GLU A 34 6.26 4.05 -5.36
C GLU A 34 7.56 3.60 -6.01
N ARG A 35 8.51 4.51 -6.24
CA ARG A 35 9.83 4.17 -6.81
C ARG A 35 10.62 3.16 -5.98
N ARG A 36 10.37 3.11 -4.67
CA ARG A 36 11.09 2.23 -3.75
C ARG A 36 10.52 0.81 -3.71
N PHE A 37 9.20 0.68 -3.83
CA PHE A 37 8.50 -0.59 -3.59
C PHE A 37 7.80 -1.16 -4.81
N LEU A 38 7.45 -0.35 -5.81
CA LEU A 38 6.73 -0.78 -7.00
C LEU A 38 7.71 -1.01 -8.16
N PRO A 39 7.42 -1.98 -9.05
CA PRO A 39 8.34 -2.37 -10.11
C PRO A 39 8.43 -1.33 -11.23
N ALA A 40 7.35 -0.58 -11.47
CA ALA A 40 7.28 0.46 -12.50
C ALA A 40 6.16 1.47 -12.18
N VAL A 41 6.20 2.62 -12.85
CA VAL A 41 5.14 3.64 -12.77
C VAL A 41 3.82 3.06 -13.26
N GLY A 42 2.75 3.23 -12.48
CA GLY A 42 1.42 2.73 -12.82
C GLY A 42 1.21 1.22 -12.58
N ILE A 43 2.20 0.51 -12.02
CA ILE A 43 2.07 -0.91 -11.66
C ILE A 43 2.05 -1.06 -10.15
N GLY A 44 1.06 -1.77 -9.64
CA GLY A 44 0.95 -2.12 -8.22
C GLY A 44 0.33 -1.04 -7.35
N ILE A 45 0.21 -1.36 -6.07
CA ILE A 45 -0.39 -0.47 -5.08
C ILE A 45 0.42 -0.48 -3.78
N LEU A 46 0.62 0.71 -3.20
CA LEU A 46 0.93 0.88 -1.80
C LEU A 46 -0.36 0.92 -0.98
N LEU A 47 -0.38 0.19 0.14
CA LEU A 47 -1.45 0.21 1.14
C LEU A 47 -1.07 1.20 2.24
N VAL A 48 -1.99 2.10 2.55
CA VAL A 48 -1.78 3.18 3.53
C VAL A 48 -2.93 3.22 4.51
N SER A 49 -2.63 3.36 5.79
CA SER A 49 -3.61 3.71 6.82
C SER A 49 -3.70 5.21 6.93
N THR A 50 -4.87 5.78 6.65
CA THR A 50 -5.14 7.22 6.77
C THR A 50 -6.15 7.48 7.89
N SER A 51 -6.51 8.76 8.10
CA SER A 51 -7.56 9.15 9.04
C SER A 51 -8.94 8.61 8.65
N LYS A 52 -9.15 8.35 7.35
CA LYS A 52 -10.41 7.88 6.75
C LYS A 52 -10.45 6.36 6.55
N GLY A 53 -9.43 5.64 7.03
CA GLY A 53 -9.32 4.18 6.92
C GLY A 53 -8.17 3.71 6.05
N VAL A 54 -8.17 2.42 5.73
CA VAL A 54 -7.12 1.80 4.90
C VAL A 54 -7.49 1.94 3.42
N MET A 55 -6.57 2.43 2.61
CA MET A 55 -6.78 2.66 1.18
C MET A 55 -5.48 2.53 0.38
N THR A 56 -5.61 2.64 -0.94
CA THR A 56 -4.45 2.74 -1.84
C THR A 56 -3.83 4.14 -1.77
N HIS A 57 -2.53 4.26 -2.03
CA HIS A 57 -1.89 5.57 -2.18
C HIS A 57 -2.55 6.44 -3.25
N THR A 58 -3.02 5.86 -4.37
CA THR A 58 -3.73 6.61 -5.42
C THR A 58 -5.03 7.23 -4.93
N ASP A 59 -5.79 6.52 -4.09
CA ASP A 59 -7.02 7.06 -3.51
C ASP A 59 -6.71 8.08 -2.42
N ALA A 60 -5.66 7.84 -1.63
CA ALA A 60 -5.18 8.80 -0.64
C ALA A 60 -4.78 10.14 -1.28
N VAL A 61 -4.09 10.11 -2.44
CA VAL A 61 -3.75 11.32 -3.22
C VAL A 61 -5.01 12.06 -3.66
N LYS A 62 -6.00 11.36 -4.25
CA LYS A 62 -7.27 11.96 -4.68
C LYS A 62 -8.02 12.63 -3.52
N LEU A 63 -7.94 12.03 -2.33
CA LEU A 63 -8.59 12.52 -1.11
C LEU A 63 -7.73 13.53 -0.32
N ASN A 64 -6.54 13.88 -0.83
CA ASN A 64 -5.55 14.72 -0.14
C ASN A 64 -5.12 14.20 1.25
N GLU A 65 -5.08 12.88 1.43
CA GLU A 65 -4.71 12.23 2.68
C GLU A 65 -3.25 11.76 2.69
N GLY A 66 -2.56 12.04 3.79
CA GLY A 66 -1.35 11.32 4.19
C GLY A 66 -1.70 10.09 5.01
N GLY A 67 -0.71 9.48 5.64
CA GLY A 67 -0.96 8.36 6.54
C GLY A 67 0.29 7.58 6.92
N ARG A 68 0.11 6.28 7.14
CA ARG A 68 1.20 5.35 7.44
C ARG A 68 1.22 4.20 6.45
N LEU A 69 2.39 3.93 5.87
CA LEU A 69 2.56 2.79 4.97
C LEU A 69 2.36 1.47 5.73
N LEU A 70 1.55 0.58 5.16
CA LEU A 70 1.28 -0.75 5.69
C LEU A 70 2.03 -1.83 4.90
N GLY A 71 2.02 -1.70 3.58
CA GLY A 71 2.48 -2.76 2.68
C GLY A 71 2.34 -2.38 1.22
N TYR A 72 2.64 -3.33 0.35
CA TYR A 72 2.50 -3.20 -1.09
C TYR A 72 2.10 -4.52 -1.74
N VAL A 73 1.48 -4.44 -2.91
CA VAL A 73 1.08 -5.57 -3.76
C VAL A 73 1.28 -5.20 -5.22
N TYR A 74 1.86 -6.11 -6.01
CA TYR A 74 1.92 -6.06 -7.48
C TYR A 74 2.13 -7.44 -8.09
#